data_AF-A0A382N2J1-F1
#
_entry.id   AF-A0A382N2J1-F1
#
_cell.length_a   1.000
_cell.length_b   1.000
_cell.length_c   1.000
_cell.angle_alpha   90.00
_cell.angle_beta   90.00
_cell.angle_gamma   90.00
#
_symmetry.space_group_name_H-M   'P 1'
#
loop_
_entity.id
_entity.type
_entity.pdbx_description
1 polymer ?
#
loop_
_entity_poly.entity_id
_entity_poly.type
_entity_poly.pdbx_seq_one_letter_code
_entity_poly.pdbx_strand_id
1 'polypeptide(L)'
;MKKDVSYSARFGKFSENALYQSIDPQLQVSIRDTGFRHGLSYQELRQITEIAIDLDMWGEPSLIEQVRQLERELSSNGSYDHKKTIIDILRDHWISLKQQETRYGTPNKRLNNRPESRKVIASDGDQNVFGM
;
A
#
# COMPACT_ATOMS: atom_id res chain seq x y z
N MET A 1 12.93 -21.78 -21.10
CA MET A 1 13.41 -21.26 -19.80
C MET A 1 14.16 -19.92 -19.90
N LYS A 2 13.77 -18.96 -20.78
CA LYS A 2 14.42 -17.62 -20.84
C LYS A 2 13.59 -16.48 -20.22
N LYS A 3 12.28 -16.67 -20.02
CA LYS A 3 11.38 -15.63 -19.48
C LYS A 3 11.54 -15.44 -17.95
N ASP A 4 11.69 -16.51 -17.19
CA ASP A 4 11.84 -16.46 -15.71
C ASP A 4 13.12 -15.77 -15.23
N VAL A 5 14.24 -15.99 -15.92
CA VAL A 5 15.53 -15.37 -15.56
C VAL A 5 15.47 -13.85 -15.78
N SER A 6 14.77 -13.40 -16.83
CA SER A 6 14.56 -11.97 -17.10
C SER A 6 13.57 -11.33 -16.11
N TYR A 7 12.55 -12.07 -15.65
CA TYR A 7 11.60 -11.56 -14.67
C TYR A 7 12.26 -11.39 -13.30
N SER A 8 13.01 -12.40 -12.85
CA SER A 8 13.70 -12.36 -11.55
C SER A 8 14.64 -11.17 -11.43
N ALA A 9 15.38 -10.85 -12.49
CA ALA A 9 16.24 -9.65 -12.54
C ALA A 9 15.43 -8.34 -12.48
N ARG A 10 14.27 -8.28 -13.16
CA ARG A 10 13.37 -7.13 -13.12
C ARG A 10 12.77 -6.96 -11.72
N PHE A 11 12.36 -8.05 -11.10
CA PHE A 11 11.86 -8.04 -9.73
C PHE A 11 12.95 -7.65 -8.74
N GLY A 12 14.20 -8.11 -8.94
CA GLY A 12 15.35 -7.67 -8.13
C GLY A 12 15.47 -6.14 -8.09
N LYS A 13 15.43 -5.49 -9.26
CA LYS A 13 15.41 -4.01 -9.33
C LYS A 13 14.19 -3.38 -8.64
N PHE A 14 13.04 -4.05 -8.68
CA PHE A 14 11.85 -3.60 -7.96
C PHE A 14 11.97 -3.75 -6.44
N SER A 15 12.64 -4.80 -5.96
CA SER A 15 12.81 -5.06 -4.53
C SER A 15 13.65 -4.00 -3.81
N GLU A 16 14.42 -3.21 -4.56
CA GLU A 16 15.15 -2.03 -4.09
C GLU A 16 14.26 -0.80 -3.89
N ASN A 17 13.00 -0.85 -4.31
CA ASN A 17 12.07 0.26 -4.18
C ASN A 17 11.74 0.56 -2.71
N ALA A 18 11.94 1.80 -2.28
CA ALA A 18 11.74 2.21 -0.89
C ALA A 18 10.32 1.94 -0.36
N LEU A 19 9.28 2.12 -1.20
CA LEU A 19 7.89 1.86 -0.81
C LEU A 19 7.64 0.36 -0.58
N TYR A 20 8.21 -0.48 -1.44
CA TYR A 20 8.14 -1.93 -1.27
C TYR A 20 8.95 -2.41 -0.06
N GLN A 21 10.06 -1.76 0.29
CA GLN A 21 10.84 -2.10 1.47
C GLN A 21 10.18 -1.66 2.78
N SER A 22 9.34 -0.61 2.74
CA SER A 22 8.69 -0.07 3.94
C SER A 22 7.45 -0.84 4.40
N ILE A 23 6.91 -1.75 3.58
CA ILE A 23 5.74 -2.55 3.93
C ILE A 23 6.09 -3.81 4.72
N ASP A 24 5.08 -4.37 5.39
CA ASP A 24 5.22 -5.59 6.20
C ASP A 24 5.80 -6.76 5.37
N PRO A 25 6.72 -7.59 5.94
CA PRO A 25 7.34 -8.71 5.22
C PRO A 25 6.33 -9.72 4.64
N GLN A 26 5.20 -9.95 5.31
CA GLN A 26 4.15 -10.83 4.79
C GLN A 26 3.51 -10.23 3.53
N LEU A 27 3.31 -8.91 3.52
CA LEU A 27 2.79 -8.20 2.35
C LEU A 27 3.83 -8.17 1.21
N GLN A 28 5.11 -8.04 1.53
CA GLN A 28 6.20 -8.13 0.54
C GLN A 28 6.21 -9.48 -0.18
N VAL A 29 6.15 -10.58 0.57
CA VAL A 29 6.09 -11.95 0.02
C VAL A 29 4.88 -12.10 -0.89
N SER A 30 3.75 -11.55 -0.46
CA SER A 30 2.49 -11.65 -1.17
C SER A 30 2.48 -10.90 -2.51
N ILE A 31 3.02 -9.69 -2.53
CA ILE A 31 3.20 -8.90 -3.76
C ILE A 31 4.21 -9.57 -4.69
N ARG A 32 5.29 -10.14 -4.15
CA ARG A 32 6.25 -10.93 -4.93
C ARG A 32 5.54 -12.09 -5.62
N ASP A 33 4.87 -12.94 -4.86
CA ASP A 33 4.25 -14.16 -5.38
C ASP A 33 3.17 -13.82 -6.43
N THR A 34 2.41 -12.75 -6.22
CA THR A 34 1.44 -12.20 -7.19
C THR A 34 2.15 -11.69 -8.45
N GLY A 35 3.26 -10.98 -8.28
CA GLY A 35 4.15 -10.50 -9.33
C GLY A 35 4.62 -11.61 -10.26
N PHE A 36 5.19 -12.67 -9.68
CA PHE A 36 5.69 -13.83 -10.42
C PHE A 36 4.55 -14.59 -11.10
N ARG A 37 3.41 -14.79 -10.44
CA ARG A 37 2.26 -15.51 -11.01
C ARG A 37 1.69 -14.84 -12.25
N HIS A 38 1.59 -13.51 -12.23
CA HIS A 38 1.01 -12.73 -13.33
C HIS A 38 2.04 -12.06 -14.25
N GLY A 39 3.34 -12.26 -14.03
CA GLY A 39 4.38 -11.63 -14.83
C GLY A 39 4.32 -10.10 -14.84
N LEU A 40 4.07 -9.49 -13.68
CA LEU A 40 3.89 -8.04 -13.52
C LEU A 40 5.15 -7.22 -13.82
N SER A 41 5.01 -6.15 -14.58
CA SER A 41 6.02 -5.14 -14.86
C SER A 41 6.36 -4.31 -13.62
N TYR A 42 7.44 -3.54 -13.69
CA TYR A 42 7.86 -2.67 -12.58
C TYR A 42 6.77 -1.66 -12.17
N GLN A 43 6.07 -1.07 -13.16
CA GLN A 43 5.00 -0.12 -12.88
C GLN A 43 3.78 -0.80 -12.26
N GLU A 44 3.40 -1.97 -12.77
CA GLU A 44 2.31 -2.78 -12.20
C GLU A 44 2.62 -3.21 -10.76
N LEU A 45 3.86 -3.63 -10.48
CA LEU A 45 4.30 -3.96 -9.13
C LEU A 45 4.21 -2.76 -8.18
N ARG A 46 4.69 -1.58 -8.62
CA ARG A 46 4.60 -0.35 -7.83
C ARG A 46 3.15 0.03 -7.54
N GLN A 47 2.29 -0.03 -8.53
CA GLN A 47 0.88 0.29 -8.39
C GLN A 47 0.18 -0.68 -7.43
N ILE A 48 0.46 -1.97 -7.54
CA ILE A 48 -0.08 -2.98 -6.62
C ILE A 48 0.40 -2.76 -5.19
N THR A 49 1.67 -2.37 -4.99
CA THR A 49 2.16 -1.99 -3.66
C THR A 49 1.41 -0.78 -3.10
N GLU A 50 1.17 0.27 -3.89
CA GLU A 50 0.38 1.43 -3.47
C GLU A 50 -1.04 1.04 -3.08
N ILE A 51 -1.71 0.23 -3.90
CA ILE A 51 -3.07 -0.28 -3.62
C ILE A 51 -3.07 -1.10 -2.33
N ALA A 52 -2.08 -1.98 -2.12
CA ALA A 52 -1.99 -2.81 -0.93
C ALA A 52 -1.86 -1.99 0.36
N ILE A 53 -1.07 -0.92 0.32
CA ILE A 53 -0.91 0.00 1.45
C ILE A 53 -2.21 0.76 1.71
N ASP A 54 -2.84 1.28 0.66
CA ASP A 54 -4.11 2.02 0.79
C ASP A 54 -5.22 1.13 1.37
N LEU A 55 -5.33 -0.13 0.92
CA LEU A 55 -6.28 -1.10 1.45
C LEU A 55 -6.04 -1.42 2.94
N ASP A 56 -4.77 -1.61 3.33
CA ASP A 56 -4.40 -1.83 4.73
C ASP A 56 -4.77 -0.63 5.61
N MET A 57 -4.50 0.60 5.12
CA MET A 57 -4.90 1.83 5.82
C MET A 57 -6.41 1.99 5.97
N TRP A 58 -7.19 1.49 5.00
CA TRP A 58 -8.66 1.54 5.05
C TRP A 58 -9.29 0.37 5.82
N GLY A 59 -8.50 -0.63 6.25
CA GLY A 59 -9.02 -1.83 6.90
C GLY A 59 -9.85 -2.72 5.97
N GLU A 60 -9.62 -2.61 4.66
CA GLU A 60 -10.27 -3.39 3.63
C GLU A 60 -9.65 -4.79 3.51
N PRO A 61 -10.33 -5.76 2.86
CA PRO A 61 -9.76 -7.08 2.58
C PRO A 61 -8.41 -6.97 1.88
N SER A 62 -7.48 -7.84 2.26
CA SER A 62 -6.12 -7.78 1.75
C SER A 62 -6.11 -7.92 0.23
N LEU A 63 -5.13 -7.25 -0.41
CA LEU A 63 -4.93 -7.34 -1.86
C LEU A 63 -4.95 -8.79 -2.37
N ILE A 64 -4.35 -9.72 -1.62
CA ILE A 64 -4.24 -11.15 -1.97
C ILE A 64 -5.61 -11.80 -2.03
N GLU A 65 -6.48 -11.49 -1.07
CA GLU A 65 -7.83 -12.03 -1.00
C GLU A 65 -8.64 -11.54 -2.19
N GLN A 66 -8.52 -10.24 -2.52
CA GLN A 66 -9.16 -9.66 -3.70
C GLN A 66 -8.64 -10.31 -5.00
N VAL A 67 -7.32 -10.45 -5.16
CA VAL A 67 -6.71 -11.12 -6.32
C VAL A 67 -7.21 -12.57 -6.44
N ARG A 68 -7.18 -13.35 -5.36
CA ARG A 68 -7.63 -14.75 -5.37
C ARG A 68 -9.11 -14.88 -5.69
N GLN A 69 -9.94 -13.96 -5.20
CA GLN A 69 -11.35 -13.93 -5.52
C GLN A 69 -11.56 -13.68 -7.02
N LEU A 70 -10.88 -12.69 -7.58
CA LEU A 70 -10.95 -12.37 -9.01
C LEU A 70 -10.40 -13.51 -9.88
N GLU A 71 -9.30 -14.16 -9.46
CA GLU A 71 -8.76 -15.34 -10.14
C GLU A 71 -9.81 -16.46 -10.23
N ARG A 72 -10.56 -16.74 -9.14
CA ARG A 72 -11.63 -17.76 -9.15
C ARG A 72 -12.79 -17.39 -10.05
N GLU A 73 -13.23 -16.15 -10.00
CA GLU A 73 -14.34 -15.64 -10.82
C GLU A 73 -14.00 -15.67 -12.31
N LEU A 74 -12.81 -15.20 -12.68
CA LEU A 74 -12.37 -15.16 -14.07
C LEU A 74 -11.96 -16.54 -14.62
N SER A 75 -11.49 -17.45 -13.77
CA SER A 75 -11.25 -18.85 -14.17
C SER A 75 -12.53 -19.55 -14.62
N SER A 76 -13.68 -19.14 -14.07
CA SER A 76 -14.99 -19.70 -14.42
C SER A 76 -15.54 -19.15 -15.75
N ASN A 77 -15.08 -17.97 -16.18
CA ASN A 77 -15.58 -17.27 -17.37
C ASN A 77 -14.71 -17.43 -18.64
N GLY A 78 -13.66 -18.25 -18.61
CA GLY A 78 -12.91 -18.68 -19.80
C GLY A 78 -12.17 -17.58 -20.59
N SER A 79 -11.97 -16.39 -20.02
CA SER A 79 -11.49 -15.21 -20.78
C SER A 79 -9.98 -15.06 -20.79
N TYR A 80 -9.34 -15.09 -21.96
CA TYR A 80 -7.88 -15.23 -22.19
C TYR A 80 -6.97 -14.07 -21.71
N ASP A 81 -7.50 -12.95 -21.19
CA ASP A 81 -6.70 -11.81 -20.69
C ASP A 81 -6.90 -11.57 -19.17
N HIS A 82 -6.90 -12.66 -18.38
CA HIS A 82 -7.09 -12.65 -16.92
C HIS A 82 -6.24 -11.60 -16.20
N LYS A 83 -4.99 -11.41 -16.63
CA LYS A 83 -4.04 -10.48 -15.98
C LYS A 83 -4.55 -9.05 -16.02
N LYS A 84 -4.83 -8.52 -17.22
CA LYS A 84 -5.21 -7.11 -17.35
C LYS A 84 -6.54 -6.85 -16.67
N THR A 85 -7.49 -7.77 -16.84
CA THR A 85 -8.79 -7.69 -16.18
C THR A 85 -8.65 -7.63 -14.65
N ILE A 86 -7.77 -8.43 -14.04
CA ILE A 86 -7.53 -8.36 -12.58
C ILE A 86 -6.97 -7.00 -12.17
N ILE A 87 -5.95 -6.49 -12.87
CA ILE A 87 -5.32 -5.20 -12.53
C ILE A 87 -6.30 -4.04 -12.72
N ASP A 88 -7.07 -4.06 -13.81
CA ASP A 88 -8.07 -3.03 -14.09
C ASP A 88 -9.19 -3.04 -13.05
N ILE A 89 -9.72 -4.21 -12.67
CA ILE A 89 -10.73 -4.32 -11.61
C ILE A 89 -10.18 -3.84 -10.26
N LEU A 90 -8.96 -4.22 -9.90
CA LEU A 90 -8.33 -3.74 -8.66
C LEU A 90 -8.15 -2.23 -8.67
N ARG A 91 -7.77 -1.66 -9.81
CA ARG A 91 -7.61 -0.22 -9.98
C ARG A 91 -8.96 0.49 -9.87
N ASP A 92 -9.99 -0.01 -10.51
CA ASP A 92 -11.33 0.58 -10.46
C ASP A 92 -11.91 0.54 -9.05
N HIS A 93 -11.72 -0.58 -8.36
CA HIS A 93 -12.09 -0.71 -6.95
C HIS A 93 -11.34 0.30 -6.07
N TRP A 94 -10.02 0.41 -6.24
CA TRP A 94 -9.19 1.39 -5.54
C TRP A 94 -9.61 2.84 -5.82
N ILE A 95 -9.90 3.20 -7.08
CA ILE A 95 -10.39 4.53 -7.45
C ILE A 95 -11.75 4.80 -6.81
N SER A 96 -12.65 3.80 -6.81
CA SER A 96 -13.96 3.92 -6.16
C SER A 96 -13.82 4.19 -4.67
N LEU A 97 -12.95 3.45 -3.97
CA LEU A 97 -12.66 3.66 -2.55
C LEU A 97 -12.04 5.04 -2.29
N LYS A 98 -11.17 5.54 -3.17
CA LYS A 98 -10.63 6.92 -3.07
C LYS A 98 -11.68 8.01 -3.20
N GLN A 99 -12.73 7.76 -3.98
CA GLN A 99 -13.81 8.71 -4.22
C GLN A 99 -14.87 8.68 -3.12
N GLN A 100 -14.95 7.60 -2.34
CA GLN A 100 -15.82 7.54 -1.17
C GLN A 100 -15.33 8.51 -0.09
N GLU A 101 -16.27 9.08 0.67
CA GLU A 101 -15.92 9.97 1.78
C GLU A 101 -14.93 9.26 2.72
N THR A 102 -13.86 9.98 3.08
CA THR A 102 -12.80 9.44 3.93
C THR A 102 -13.38 9.12 5.30
N ARG A 103 -13.75 7.85 5.50
CA ARG A 103 -14.16 7.33 6.79
C ARG A 103 -12.90 7.13 7.63
N TYR A 104 -12.39 8.22 8.20
CA TYR A 104 -11.47 8.09 9.32
C TYR A 104 -12.22 7.32 10.41
N GLY A 105 -11.88 6.03 10.58
CA GLY A 105 -12.21 5.34 11.81
C GLY A 105 -11.74 6.24 12.95
N THR A 106 -12.57 6.44 13.97
CA THR A 106 -12.12 7.11 15.19
C THR A 106 -10.81 6.44 15.59
N PRO A 107 -9.70 7.21 15.72
CA PRO A 107 -8.39 6.63 15.92
C PRO A 107 -8.52 5.68 17.09
N ASN A 108 -8.27 4.40 16.82
CA ASN A 108 -8.36 3.36 17.83
C ASN A 108 -7.58 3.89 19.02
N LYS A 109 -8.27 4.12 20.14
CA LYS A 109 -7.79 4.85 21.31
C LYS A 109 -6.67 4.03 21.94
N ARG A 110 -5.49 4.01 21.31
CA ARG A 110 -4.27 3.50 21.90
C ARG A 110 -4.08 4.34 23.15
N LEU A 111 -4.03 3.63 24.27
CA LEU A 111 -4.09 4.19 25.60
C LEU A 111 -3.30 5.48 25.71
N ASN A 112 -3.95 6.46 26.33
CA ASN A 112 -3.42 7.74 26.74
C ASN A 112 -2.06 7.61 27.42
N ASN A 113 -0.97 7.69 26.66
CA ASN A 113 0.30 8.17 27.18
C ASN A 113 0.59 9.51 26.48
N ARG A 114 -0.34 10.46 26.64
CA ARG A 114 -0.03 11.86 26.39
C ARG A 114 1.00 12.24 27.46
N PRO A 115 2.25 12.57 27.12
CA PRO A 115 3.17 13.11 28.11
C PRO A 115 2.51 14.34 28.76
N GLU A 116 2.58 14.43 30.07
CA GLU A 116 2.04 15.57 30.82
C GLU A 116 2.47 16.86 30.14
N SER A 117 1.49 17.74 29.93
CA SER A 117 1.73 19.06 29.34
C SER A 117 2.75 19.78 30.22
N ARG A 118 4.00 19.92 29.77
CA ARG A 118 4.99 20.72 30.49
C ARG A 118 4.47 22.15 30.51
N LYS A 119 4.04 22.63 31.68
CA LYS A 119 3.75 24.05 31.89
C LYS A 119 4.99 24.84 31.49
N VAL A 120 4.85 25.71 30.49
CA VAL A 120 5.84 26.75 30.24
C VAL A 120 5.75 27.69 31.44
N ILE A 121 6.75 27.63 32.32
CA ILE A 121 6.92 28.64 33.36
C ILE A 121 7.50 29.85 32.63
N ALA A 122 6.65 30.86 32.39
CA ALA A 122 7.14 32.15 31.95
C ALA A 122 8.05 32.69 33.06
N SER A 123 9.35 32.71 32.77
CA SER A 123 10.30 33.47 33.58
C SER A 123 10.25 34.88 33.02
N ASP A 124 9.77 35.83 33.82
CA ASP A 124 9.84 37.26 33.54
C ASP A 124 11.32 37.66 33.61
N GLY A 125 11.99 37.49 32.47
CA GLY A 125 13.37 37.91 32.25
C GLY A 125 13.33 39.02 31.23
N ASP A 126 13.48 40.25 31.72
CA ASP A 126 13.60 41.49 30.97
C ASP A 126 14.62 41.32 29.82
N GLN A 127 14.13 41.05 28.62
CA GLN A 127 14.95 40.94 27.41
C GLN A 127 14.45 41.94 26.38
N ASN A 128 15.19 43.05 26.31
CA ASN A 128 15.09 44.09 25.29
C ASN A 128 14.88 43.49 23.90
N VAL A 129 13.71 43.81 23.32
CA VAL A 129 13.40 43.59 21.92
C VAL A 129 14.23 44.56 21.09
N PHE A 130 15.22 44.06 20.34
CA PHE A 130 15.77 44.77 19.20
C PHE A 130 15.06 44.27 17.94
N GLY A 131 14.07 45.03 17.48
CA GLY A 131 13.52 44.93 16.13
C GLY A 131 13.62 46.30 15.47
N MET A 132 14.43 46.39 14.42
CA MET A 132 14.27 47.40 13.35
C MET A 132 13.40 46.81 12.27
#